data_AF-A0A2S2NH57-F1
#
_entry.id   AF-A0A2S2NH57-F1
#
_cell.length_a   1.000
_cell.length_b   1.000
_cell.length_c   1.000
_cell.angle_alpha   90.00
_cell.angle_beta   90.00
_cell.angle_gamma   90.00
#
_symmetry.space_group_name_H-M   'P 1'
#
loop_
_entity.id
_entity.type
_entity.pdbx_description
1 polymer ?
#
loop_
_entity_poly.entity_id
_entity_poly.type
_entity_poly.pdbx_seq_one_letter_code
_entity_poly.pdbx_strand_id
1 'polypeptide(L)'
;MEAAQEDINVANSRVAELTQQINDLLSSNNDYLRKITELERLKELQRTKYIAEIQGLDQQLTAMQDDMSQKVQEYQDLMDIKVALDMEISAYRKLLESEERRLSITPNSSVVGSPRGKKRKLFQRDETEYEFSNVITASSTGDIEICEVCPDGQFVKLYNKGSKEFALSGYELVRTTAEQNVSTVFKFHRSVKLGAGNWLTVWSSTASNQIHEPSAGSIVMNTQAWVVGELMATILLNPEGQEVATHELKKGQVSHSRANEAYGDYETE
;
A
#
# COMPACT_ATOMS: atom_id res chain seq x y z
N MET A 1 4.78 32.50 -91.97
CA MET A 1 4.65 31.03 -91.88
C MET A 1 5.72 30.43 -90.99
N GLU A 2 6.99 30.81 -91.16
CA GLU A 2 8.12 30.32 -90.37
C GLU A 2 8.02 30.64 -88.86
N ALA A 3 7.72 31.89 -88.49
CA ALA A 3 7.54 32.29 -87.09
C ALA A 3 6.42 31.49 -86.36
N ALA A 4 5.31 31.20 -87.05
CA ALA A 4 4.22 30.41 -86.48
C ALA A 4 4.62 28.93 -86.27
N GLN A 5 5.49 28.40 -87.12
CA GLN A 5 6.02 27.04 -86.98
C GLN A 5 6.98 26.94 -85.79
N GLU A 6 7.79 27.99 -85.58
CA GLU A 6 8.72 28.08 -84.46
C GLU A 6 7.99 28.20 -83.12
N ASP A 7 6.94 29.05 -83.05
CA ASP A 7 6.07 29.16 -81.87
C ASP A 7 5.39 27.83 -81.51
N ILE A 8 4.93 27.08 -82.52
CA ILE A 8 4.34 25.73 -82.33
C ILE A 8 5.38 24.74 -81.78
N ASN A 9 6.62 24.79 -82.27
CA ASN A 9 7.68 23.91 -81.79
C ASN A 9 8.07 24.20 -80.34
N VAL A 10 8.11 25.47 -79.94
CA VAL A 10 8.33 25.89 -78.55
C VAL A 10 7.18 25.43 -77.65
N ALA A 11 5.94 25.63 -78.09
CA ALA A 11 4.75 25.17 -77.36
C ALA A 11 4.74 23.65 -77.15
N ASN A 12 5.08 22.88 -78.20
CA ASN A 12 5.17 21.41 -78.11
C ASN A 12 6.26 20.95 -77.14
N SER A 13 7.42 21.61 -77.16
CA SER A 13 8.51 21.32 -76.23
C SER A 13 8.10 21.59 -74.78
N ARG A 14 7.38 22.69 -74.55
CA ARG A 14 6.85 23.02 -73.23
C ARG A 14 5.77 22.04 -72.75
N VAL A 15 4.90 21.59 -73.65
CA VAL A 15 3.91 20.54 -73.35
C VAL A 15 4.59 19.23 -72.98
N ALA A 16 5.64 18.82 -73.68
CA ALA A 16 6.39 17.61 -73.37
C ALA A 16 7.07 17.69 -71.98
N GLU A 17 7.69 18.83 -71.66
CA GLU A 17 8.32 19.07 -70.36
C GLU A 17 7.29 19.03 -69.21
N LEU A 18 6.15 19.73 -69.37
CA LEU A 18 5.08 19.72 -68.37
C LEU A 18 4.48 18.31 -68.22
N THR A 19 4.35 17.55 -69.30
CA THR A 19 3.87 16.16 -69.26
C THR A 19 4.83 15.27 -68.48
N GLN A 20 6.15 15.43 -68.68
CA GLN A 20 7.15 14.70 -67.90
C GLN A 20 7.06 15.04 -66.41
N GLN A 21 6.97 16.33 -66.07
CA GLN A 21 6.81 16.76 -64.67
C GLN A 21 5.55 16.20 -64.03
N ILE A 22 4.43 16.14 -64.76
CA ILE A 22 3.19 15.51 -64.29
C ILE A 22 3.43 14.03 -64.00
N ASN A 23 4.10 13.30 -64.91
CA ASN A 23 4.39 11.88 -64.71
C ASN A 23 5.30 11.62 -63.50
N ASP A 24 6.34 12.44 -63.32
CA ASP A 24 7.25 12.33 -62.18
C ASP A 24 6.53 12.61 -60.85
N LEU A 25 5.68 13.64 -60.83
CA LEU A 25 4.84 13.98 -59.67
C LEU A 25 3.83 12.87 -59.36
N LEU A 26 3.21 12.26 -60.38
CA LEU A 26 2.29 11.13 -60.22
C LEU A 26 3.01 9.89 -59.67
N SER A 27 4.21 9.58 -60.16
CA SER A 27 5.03 8.48 -59.64
C SER A 27 5.38 8.72 -58.17
N SER A 28 5.86 9.92 -57.85
CA SER A 28 6.21 10.31 -56.48
C SER A 28 4.99 10.23 -55.54
N ASN A 29 3.83 10.69 -56.00
CA ASN A 29 2.59 10.62 -55.25
C ASN A 29 2.20 9.17 -54.94
N ASN A 30 2.29 8.27 -55.92
CA ASN A 30 2.03 6.85 -55.72
C ASN A 30 3.00 6.22 -54.70
N ASP A 31 4.27 6.60 -54.72
CA ASP A 31 5.26 6.11 -53.75
C ASP A 31 4.98 6.64 -52.34
N TYR A 32 4.57 7.90 -52.21
CA TYR A 32 4.12 8.46 -50.92
C TYR A 32 2.87 7.75 -50.39
N LEU A 33 1.88 7.47 -51.23
CA LEU A 33 0.67 6.72 -50.83
C LEU A 33 1.00 5.31 -50.33
N ARG A 34 1.91 4.60 -51.02
CA ARG A 34 2.41 3.30 -50.57
C ARG A 34 3.12 3.39 -49.23
N LYS A 35 3.95 4.43 -49.05
CA LYS A 35 4.68 4.65 -47.80
C LYS A 35 3.74 4.93 -46.63
N ILE A 36 2.71 5.75 -46.86
CA ILE A 36 1.67 6.04 -45.86
C ILE A 36 0.98 4.75 -45.43
N THR A 37 0.51 3.96 -46.40
CA THR A 37 -0.19 2.70 -46.14
C THR A 37 0.66 1.72 -45.32
N GLU A 38 1.95 1.59 -45.65
CA GLU A 38 2.87 0.72 -44.90
C GLU A 38 3.15 1.24 -43.49
N LEU A 39 3.32 2.56 -43.32
CA LEU A 39 3.51 3.15 -41.99
C LEU A 39 2.27 3.00 -41.11
N GLU A 40 1.07 3.16 -41.68
CA GLU A 40 -0.19 2.92 -40.97
C GLU A 40 -0.32 1.46 -40.53
N ARG A 41 0.01 0.51 -41.42
CA ARG A 41 0.02 -0.92 -41.12
C ARG A 41 1.01 -1.26 -39.99
N LEU A 42 2.23 -0.72 -40.04
CA LEU A 42 3.24 -0.93 -39.00
C LEU A 42 2.81 -0.34 -37.66
N LYS A 43 2.22 0.86 -37.66
CA LYS A 43 1.68 1.50 -36.46
C LYS A 43 0.57 0.64 -35.83
N GLU A 44 -0.35 0.09 -36.63
CA GLU A 44 -1.42 -0.76 -36.11
C GLU A 44 -0.88 -2.09 -35.55
N LEU A 45 0.14 -2.67 -36.20
CA LEU A 45 0.83 -3.85 -35.68
C LEU A 45 1.52 -3.59 -34.34
N GLN A 46 2.18 -2.44 -34.20
CA GLN A 46 2.79 -2.04 -32.92
C GLN A 46 1.73 -1.82 -31.85
N ARG A 47 0.64 -1.12 -32.18
CA ARG A 47 -0.48 -0.88 -31.28
C ARG A 47 -1.09 -2.19 -30.76
N THR A 48 -1.39 -3.12 -31.65
CA THR A 48 -1.95 -4.43 -31.28
C THR A 48 -0.98 -5.25 -30.41
N LYS A 49 0.33 -5.21 -30.71
CA LYS A 49 1.36 -5.82 -29.86
C LYS A 49 1.36 -5.24 -28.44
N TYR A 50 1.38 -3.91 -28.31
CA TYR A 50 1.38 -3.27 -26.98
C TYR A 50 0.09 -3.53 -26.20
N ILE A 51 -1.07 -3.56 -26.86
CA ILE A 51 -2.34 -3.93 -26.22
C ILE A 51 -2.27 -5.35 -25.65
N ALA A 52 -1.75 -6.31 -26.42
CA ALA A 52 -1.61 -7.69 -25.96
C ALA A 52 -0.61 -7.81 -24.79
N GLU A 53 0.47 -7.04 -24.82
CA GLU A 53 1.46 -7.00 -23.72
C GLU A 53 0.86 -6.43 -22.43
N ILE A 54 0.11 -5.32 -22.52
CA ILE A 54 -0.60 -4.73 -21.38
C ILE A 54 -1.61 -5.73 -20.80
N GLN A 55 -2.42 -6.38 -21.65
CA GLN A 55 -3.38 -7.40 -21.20
C GLN A 55 -2.70 -8.57 -20.49
N GLY A 56 -1.53 -9.01 -20.97
CA GLY A 56 -0.77 -10.07 -20.33
C GLY A 56 -0.17 -9.66 -18.98
N LEU A 57 0.23 -8.39 -18.83
CA LEU A 57 0.69 -7.84 -17.56
C LEU A 57 -0.46 -7.69 -16.56
N ASP A 58 -1.62 -7.19 -16.99
CA ASP A 58 -2.81 -7.05 -16.15
C ASP A 58 -3.27 -8.41 -15.60
N GLN A 59 -3.26 -9.46 -16.45
CA GLN A 59 -3.59 -10.82 -16.01
C GLN A 59 -2.62 -11.36 -14.94
N GLN A 60 -1.32 -11.10 -15.10
CA GLN A 60 -0.33 -11.49 -14.10
C GLN A 60 -0.52 -10.73 -12.78
N LEU A 61 -0.84 -9.44 -12.86
CA LEU A 61 -1.09 -8.61 -11.70
C LEU A 61 -2.33 -9.11 -10.94
N THR A 62 -3.43 -9.39 -11.64
CA THR A 62 -4.64 -9.99 -11.01
C THR A 62 -4.33 -11.34 -10.38
N ALA A 63 -3.59 -12.22 -11.06
CA ALA A 63 -3.22 -13.52 -10.49
C ALA A 63 -2.38 -13.40 -9.22
N MET A 64 -1.44 -12.45 -9.17
CA MET A 64 -0.66 -12.17 -7.95
C MET A 64 -1.51 -11.58 -6.83
N GLN A 65 -2.47 -10.71 -7.16
CA GLN A 65 -3.42 -10.16 -6.18
C GLN A 65 -4.28 -11.27 -5.56
N ASP A 66 -4.78 -12.20 -6.38
CA ASP A 66 -5.56 -13.34 -5.93
C ASP A 66 -4.73 -14.26 -5.02
N ASP A 67 -3.49 -14.57 -5.39
CA ASP A 67 -2.58 -15.37 -4.56
C ASP A 67 -2.30 -14.68 -3.22
N MET A 68 -2.01 -13.38 -3.24
CA MET A 68 -1.81 -12.61 -2.01
C MET A 68 -3.05 -12.62 -1.11
N SER A 69 -4.25 -12.44 -1.68
CA SER A 69 -5.51 -12.52 -0.94
C SER A 69 -5.72 -13.91 -0.33
N GLN A 70 -5.40 -14.97 -1.07
CA GLN A 70 -5.47 -16.33 -0.57
C GLN A 70 -4.50 -16.54 0.60
N LYS A 71 -3.27 -16.06 0.50
CA LYS A 71 -2.29 -16.15 1.59
C LYS A 71 -2.75 -15.44 2.85
N VAL A 72 -3.33 -14.25 2.73
CA VAL A 72 -3.90 -13.53 3.88
C VAL A 72 -5.00 -14.34 4.55
N GLN A 73 -5.87 -14.99 3.77
CA GLN A 73 -6.92 -15.85 4.33
C GLN A 73 -6.31 -17.07 5.06
N GLU A 74 -5.33 -17.76 4.46
CA GLU A 74 -4.64 -18.89 5.08
C GLU A 74 -3.94 -18.50 6.39
N TYR A 75 -3.33 -17.32 6.45
CA TYR A 75 -2.73 -16.79 7.68
C TYR A 75 -3.77 -16.47 8.75
N GLN A 76 -4.93 -15.94 8.36
CA GLN A 76 -6.00 -15.64 9.29
C GLN A 76 -6.59 -16.94 9.88
N ASP A 77 -6.82 -17.95 9.06
CA ASP A 77 -7.31 -19.26 9.52
C ASP A 77 -6.32 -19.91 10.51
N LEU A 78 -5.01 -19.78 10.23
CA LEU A 78 -3.96 -20.28 11.12
C LEU A 78 -3.90 -19.49 12.45
N MET A 79 -4.10 -18.17 12.39
CA MET A 79 -4.17 -17.32 13.57
C MET A 79 -5.35 -17.72 14.47
N ASP A 80 -6.52 -17.96 13.88
CA ASP A 80 -7.72 -18.39 14.60
C ASP A 80 -7.48 -19.73 15.33
N ILE A 81 -6.80 -20.68 14.67
CA ILE A 81 -6.37 -21.95 15.30
C ILE A 81 -5.43 -21.69 16.47
N LYS A 82 -4.43 -20.81 16.31
CA LYS A 82 -3.48 -20.47 17.37
C LYS A 82 -4.20 -19.88 18.58
N VAL A 83 -5.13 -18.94 18.38
CA VAL A 83 -5.91 -18.35 19.46
C VAL A 83 -6.71 -19.43 20.21
N ALA A 84 -7.33 -20.36 19.49
CA ALA A 84 -8.04 -21.48 20.10
C ALA A 84 -7.10 -22.35 20.97
N LEU A 85 -5.88 -22.64 20.50
CA LEU A 85 -4.89 -23.40 21.26
C LEU A 85 -4.42 -22.66 22.52
N ASP A 86 -4.22 -21.35 22.46
CA ASP A 86 -3.83 -20.56 23.64
C ASP A 86 -4.94 -20.52 24.69
N MET A 87 -6.20 -20.48 24.25
CA MET A 87 -7.36 -20.63 25.13
C MET A 87 -7.37 -22.00 25.82
N GLU A 88 -7.11 -23.08 25.08
CA GLU A 88 -7.01 -24.42 25.65
C GLU A 88 -5.87 -24.53 26.67
N ILE A 89 -4.67 -24.05 26.33
CA ILE A 89 -3.50 -24.05 27.23
C ILE A 89 -3.82 -23.28 28.52
N SER A 90 -4.45 -22.12 28.40
CA SER A 90 -4.85 -21.31 29.54
C SER A 90 -5.88 -22.02 30.42
N ALA A 91 -6.84 -22.72 29.81
CA ALA A 91 -7.80 -23.55 30.54
C ALA A 91 -7.11 -24.71 31.27
N TYR A 92 -6.18 -25.41 30.61
CA TYR A 92 -5.41 -26.49 31.24
C TYR A 92 -4.56 -26.00 32.41
N ARG A 93 -3.90 -24.84 32.29
CA ARG A 93 -3.15 -24.22 33.40
C ARG A 93 -4.04 -23.93 34.61
N LYS A 94 -5.22 -23.33 34.39
CA LYS A 94 -6.18 -23.04 35.47
C LYS A 94 -6.66 -24.32 36.18
N LEU A 95 -6.90 -25.39 35.44
CA LEU A 95 -7.30 -26.68 36.02
C LEU A 95 -6.17 -27.27 36.88
N LEU A 96 -4.94 -27.27 36.39
CA LEU A 96 -3.76 -27.74 37.12
C LEU A 96 -3.51 -26.92 38.39
N GLU A 97 -3.57 -25.59 38.31
CA GLU A 97 -3.45 -24.72 39.49
C GLU A 97 -4.53 -25.01 40.54
N SER A 98 -5.75 -25.36 40.10
CA SER A 98 -6.83 -25.74 41.02
C SER A 98 -6.57 -27.09 41.70
N GLU A 99 -5.99 -28.05 40.99
CA GLU A 99 -5.58 -29.36 41.53
C GLU A 99 -4.39 -29.23 42.50
N GLU A 100 -3.36 -28.45 42.16
CA GLU A 100 -2.20 -28.21 43.03
C GLU A 100 -2.61 -27.56 44.36
N ARG A 101 -3.58 -26.64 44.33
CA ARG A 101 -4.16 -26.05 45.55
C ARG A 101 -4.91 -27.07 46.40
N ARG A 102 -5.60 -28.04 45.79
CA ARG A 102 -6.28 -29.14 46.50
C ARG A 102 -5.28 -30.12 47.12
N LEU A 103 -4.16 -30.38 46.43
CA LEU A 103 -3.14 -31.35 46.83
C LEU A 103 -2.03 -30.75 47.71
N SER A 104 -2.03 -29.43 47.95
CA SER A 104 -1.04 -28.72 48.78
C SER A 104 0.42 -28.95 48.37
N ILE A 105 0.67 -29.09 47.06
CA ILE A 105 2.00 -29.45 46.52
C ILE A 105 2.94 -28.24 46.44
N THR A 106 2.43 -27.00 46.53
CA THR A 106 3.29 -25.82 46.65
C THR A 106 3.88 -25.72 48.06
N PRO A 107 5.22 -25.67 48.25
CA PRO A 107 5.82 -25.40 49.53
C PRO A 107 5.61 -23.92 49.87
N ASN A 108 4.45 -23.59 50.43
CA ASN A 108 4.25 -22.29 51.05
C ASN A 108 5.18 -22.20 52.25
N SER A 109 6.13 -21.27 52.18
CA SER A 109 6.88 -20.81 53.34
C SER A 109 5.90 -20.45 54.44
N SER A 110 6.14 -21.08 55.58
CA SER A 110 5.38 -21.04 56.81
C SER A 110 5.01 -19.62 57.26
N VAL A 111 3.71 -19.32 57.33
CA VAL A 111 3.20 -18.36 58.31
C VAL A 111 1.97 -18.97 58.99
N VAL A 112 2.12 -19.16 60.30
CA VAL A 112 1.17 -19.75 61.24
C VAL A 112 0.04 -18.77 61.55
N GLY A 113 -1.22 -19.25 61.54
CA GLY A 113 -2.36 -18.53 62.15
C GLY A 113 -3.73 -18.90 61.56
N SER A 114 -4.51 -19.71 62.28
CA SER A 114 -5.88 -20.18 61.96
C SER A 114 -6.98 -19.22 62.51
N PRO A 115 -8.30 -19.45 62.36
CA PRO A 115 -9.14 -19.65 61.16
C PRO A 115 -10.41 -18.73 61.15
N ARG A 116 -11.26 -18.88 60.10
CA ARG A 116 -12.67 -18.41 59.89
C ARG A 116 -12.90 -17.12 59.09
N GLY A 117 -13.63 -17.27 57.97
CA GLY A 117 -14.41 -16.17 57.38
C GLY A 117 -14.76 -16.34 55.91
N LYS A 118 -15.96 -16.85 55.64
CA LYS A 118 -16.81 -16.70 54.43
C LYS A 118 -16.17 -16.11 53.16
N LYS A 119 -16.11 -16.97 52.14
CA LYS A 119 -15.94 -16.70 50.71
C LYS A 119 -16.49 -15.32 50.28
N ARG A 120 -15.61 -14.44 49.80
CA ARG A 120 -15.97 -13.37 48.86
C ARG A 120 -14.97 -13.37 47.71
N LYS A 121 -15.54 -13.45 46.51
CA LYS A 121 -14.89 -13.62 45.21
C LYS A 121 -13.72 -12.64 45.03
N LEU A 122 -12.52 -13.17 44.81
CA LEU A 122 -11.52 -12.44 44.05
C LEU A 122 -11.95 -12.54 42.59
N PHE A 123 -12.63 -11.51 42.10
CA PHE A 123 -12.70 -11.25 40.65
C PHE A 123 -11.29 -10.90 40.21
N GLN A 124 -10.51 -11.91 39.82
CA GLN A 124 -9.24 -11.69 39.16
C GLN A 124 -9.55 -11.46 37.69
N ARG A 125 -9.50 -10.17 37.35
CA ARG A 125 -9.49 -9.52 36.03
C ARG A 125 -9.18 -10.49 34.88
N ASP A 126 -10.13 -10.61 33.95
CA ASP A 126 -9.91 -11.21 32.64
C ASP A 126 -8.76 -10.47 31.94
N GLU A 127 -7.65 -11.17 31.71
CA GLU A 127 -6.71 -10.83 30.66
C GLU A 127 -7.17 -11.55 29.40
N THR A 128 -8.14 -10.95 28.71
CA THR A 128 -8.39 -11.28 27.31
C THR A 128 -7.22 -10.72 26.51
N GLU A 129 -6.28 -11.59 26.13
CA GLU A 129 -5.29 -11.26 25.09
C GLU A 129 -6.03 -11.24 23.74
N TYR A 130 -6.29 -10.03 23.26
CA TYR A 130 -6.78 -9.78 21.91
C TYR A 130 -5.60 -9.86 20.94
N GLU A 131 -5.64 -10.77 19.97
CA GLU A 131 -4.68 -10.75 18.86
C GLU A 131 -5.19 -9.83 17.76
N PHE A 132 -4.47 -8.72 17.53
CA PHE A 132 -4.79 -7.70 16.55
C PHE A 132 -4.13 -8.06 15.21
N SER A 133 -4.92 -8.44 14.19
CA SER A 133 -4.44 -8.54 12.80
C SER A 133 -4.76 -7.23 12.08
N ASN A 134 -3.73 -6.48 11.68
CA ASN A 134 -3.89 -5.24 10.92
C ASN A 134 -4.10 -5.54 9.43
N VAL A 135 -5.12 -4.95 8.81
CA VAL A 135 -5.31 -5.01 7.36
C VAL A 135 -4.68 -3.76 6.74
N ILE A 136 -3.76 -3.95 5.80
CA ILE A 136 -2.97 -2.88 5.16
C ILE A 136 -3.17 -2.90 3.65
N THR A 137 -3.45 -1.74 3.06
CA THR A 137 -3.49 -1.53 1.61
C THR A 137 -2.56 -0.37 1.26
N ALA A 138 -1.58 -0.57 0.37
CA ALA A 138 -0.65 0.48 -0.03
C ALA A 138 -0.48 0.54 -1.55
N SER A 139 -0.26 1.73 -2.09
CA SER A 139 -0.03 1.94 -3.53
C SER A 139 0.91 3.12 -3.78
N SER A 140 1.54 3.17 -4.95
CA SER A 140 2.25 4.36 -5.42
C SER A 140 2.23 4.46 -6.95
N THR A 141 2.17 5.68 -7.46
CA THR A 141 2.14 5.97 -8.90
C THR A 141 3.52 6.33 -9.46
N GLY A 142 4.52 6.55 -8.59
CA GLY A 142 5.89 6.91 -8.98
C GLY A 142 6.97 6.19 -8.17
N ASP A 143 8.18 6.76 -8.24
CA ASP A 143 9.40 6.22 -7.64
C ASP A 143 9.40 6.19 -6.10
N ILE A 144 8.52 6.97 -5.47
CA ILE A 144 8.40 7.04 -4.01
C ILE A 144 7.20 6.24 -3.54
N GLU A 145 7.40 5.38 -2.55
CA GLU A 145 6.36 4.63 -1.87
C GLU A 145 6.39 4.86 -0.36
N ILE A 146 5.23 4.70 0.27
CA ILE A 146 5.11 4.66 1.73
C ILE A 146 5.24 3.18 2.13
N CYS A 147 6.45 2.77 2.50
CA CYS A 147 6.75 1.35 2.73
C CYS A 147 6.38 0.87 4.14
N GLU A 148 6.32 1.77 5.12
CA GLU A 148 6.00 1.41 6.49
C GLU A 148 5.34 2.56 7.24
N VAL A 149 4.25 2.27 7.95
CA VAL A 149 3.56 3.24 8.80
C VAL A 149 3.31 2.62 10.16
N CYS A 150 3.79 3.28 11.22
CA CYS A 150 3.61 2.75 12.56
C CYS A 150 2.15 2.91 13.02
N PRO A 151 1.44 1.83 13.43
CA PRO A 151 0.05 1.89 13.88
C PRO A 151 -0.20 2.75 15.13
N ASP A 152 0.84 2.99 15.93
CA ASP A 152 0.83 3.82 17.14
C ASP A 152 1.22 5.28 16.89
N GLY A 153 1.50 5.64 15.62
CA GLY A 153 1.83 7.02 15.23
C GLY A 153 3.27 7.44 15.52
N GLN A 154 4.20 6.53 15.82
CA GLN A 154 5.59 6.91 16.06
C GLN A 154 6.30 7.42 14.80
N PHE A 155 6.06 6.81 13.63
CA PHE A 155 6.72 7.22 12.39
C PHE A 155 5.95 6.83 11.12
N VAL A 156 6.38 7.43 10.01
CA VAL A 156 6.06 7.06 8.63
C VAL A 156 7.37 6.93 7.87
N LYS A 157 7.54 5.86 7.08
CA LYS A 157 8.75 5.58 6.31
C LYS A 157 8.45 5.59 4.83
N LEU A 158 9.26 6.35 4.10
CA LEU A 158 9.26 6.40 2.65
C LEU A 158 10.43 5.59 2.10
N TYR A 159 10.23 4.96 0.95
CA TYR A 159 11.28 4.29 0.19
C TYR A 159 11.31 4.81 -1.24
N ASN A 160 12.50 5.05 -1.75
CA ASN A 160 12.71 5.39 -3.15
C ASN A 160 13.11 4.14 -3.94
N LYS A 161 12.14 3.57 -4.66
CA LYS A 161 12.34 2.43 -5.58
C LYS A 161 12.84 2.84 -6.97
N GLY A 162 12.95 4.14 -7.23
CA GLY A 162 13.52 4.69 -8.45
C GLY A 162 15.03 4.48 -8.54
N SER A 163 15.58 4.84 -9.69
CA SER A 163 17.01 4.72 -9.99
C SER A 163 17.81 6.00 -9.73
N LYS A 164 17.14 7.10 -9.32
CA LYS A 164 17.74 8.42 -9.14
C LYS A 164 17.38 9.02 -7.78
N GLU A 165 18.20 9.98 -7.34
CA GLU A 165 17.88 10.83 -6.21
C GLU A 165 16.59 11.61 -6.49
N PHE A 166 15.66 11.58 -5.53
CA PHE A 166 14.36 12.22 -5.62
C PHE A 166 14.30 13.42 -4.67
N ALA A 167 13.91 14.59 -5.18
CA ALA A 167 13.74 15.78 -4.36
C ALA A 167 12.33 15.83 -3.78
N LEU A 168 12.20 15.84 -2.45
CA LEU A 168 10.91 15.90 -1.76
C LEU A 168 10.42 17.33 -1.52
N SER A 169 11.03 18.33 -2.17
CA SER A 169 10.65 19.73 -2.02
C SER A 169 9.19 19.96 -2.41
N GLY A 170 8.40 20.50 -1.48
CA GLY A 170 6.98 20.82 -1.71
C GLY A 170 6.04 19.63 -1.61
N TYR A 171 6.55 18.43 -1.34
CA TYR A 171 5.71 17.27 -1.03
C TYR A 171 5.15 17.38 0.39
N GLU A 172 4.01 16.76 0.61
CA GLU A 172 3.34 16.71 1.91
C GLU A 172 2.93 15.27 2.25
N LEU A 173 3.19 14.84 3.47
CA LEU A 173 2.59 13.64 4.04
C LEU A 173 1.36 14.06 4.83
N VAL A 174 0.22 13.45 4.52
CA VAL A 174 -1.04 13.66 5.22
C VAL A 174 -1.48 12.33 5.81
N ARG A 175 -1.62 12.27 7.13
CA ARG A 175 -2.23 11.12 7.80
C ARG A 175 -3.57 11.55 8.37
N THR A 176 -4.63 10.81 8.08
CA THR A 176 -6.00 11.11 8.47
C THR A 176 -6.61 9.90 9.18
N THR A 177 -7.40 10.15 10.23
CA THR A 177 -8.24 9.14 10.87
C THR A 177 -9.71 9.30 10.43
N ALA A 178 -10.37 8.20 10.09
CA ALA A 178 -11.76 8.25 9.62
C ALA A 178 -12.78 8.58 10.72
N GLU A 179 -12.47 8.23 11.98
CA GLU A 179 -13.39 8.39 13.11
C GLU A 179 -13.65 9.85 13.49
N GLN A 180 -12.63 10.69 13.41
CA GLN A 180 -12.70 12.08 13.88
C GLN A 180 -12.44 13.08 12.76
N ASN A 181 -12.14 12.60 11.55
CA ASN A 181 -11.73 13.42 10.41
C ASN A 181 -10.59 14.39 10.76
N VAL A 182 -9.70 13.95 11.64
CA VAL A 182 -8.53 14.72 12.10
C VAL A 182 -7.34 14.29 11.27
N SER A 183 -6.56 15.27 10.79
CA SER A 183 -5.39 15.02 9.97
C SER A 183 -4.14 15.69 10.54
N THR A 184 -3.02 14.97 10.46
CA THR A 184 -1.68 15.56 10.62
C THR A 184 -1.08 15.75 9.23
N VAL A 185 -0.66 16.98 8.94
CA VAL A 185 0.03 17.33 7.69
C VAL A 185 1.48 17.68 8.00
N PHE A 186 2.41 16.97 7.36
CA PHE A 186 3.84 17.22 7.42
C PHE A 186 4.37 17.65 6.05
N LYS A 187 5.01 18.82 6.00
CA LYS A 187 5.57 19.38 4.76
C LYS A 187 7.07 19.19 4.72
N PHE A 188 7.58 18.63 3.63
CA PHE A 188 9.01 18.46 3.45
C PHE A 188 9.71 19.78 3.18
N HIS A 189 10.86 19.99 3.83
CA HIS A 189 11.70 21.14 3.55
C HIS A 189 12.35 21.01 2.16
N ARG A 190 12.55 22.14 1.47
CA ARG A 190 13.08 22.19 0.09
C ARG A 190 14.44 21.49 -0.13
N SER A 191 15.21 21.32 0.94
CA SER A 191 16.54 20.69 0.88
C SER A 191 16.49 19.16 1.04
N VAL A 192 15.34 18.58 1.35
CA VAL A 192 15.22 17.14 1.59
C VAL A 192 15.26 16.40 0.27
N LYS A 193 16.17 15.43 0.20
CA LYS A 193 16.34 14.54 -0.93
C LYS A 193 16.45 13.12 -0.45
N LEU A 194 15.96 12.19 -1.27
CA LEU A 194 15.98 10.77 -0.98
C LEU A 194 16.72 10.04 -2.10
N GLY A 195 17.89 9.49 -1.79
CA GLY A 195 18.67 8.70 -2.74
C GLY A 195 17.92 7.45 -3.21
N ALA A 196 18.26 6.97 -4.40
CA ALA A 196 17.75 5.72 -4.94
C ALA A 196 18.07 4.53 -4.00
N GLY A 197 17.10 3.67 -3.73
CA GLY A 197 17.26 2.51 -2.84
C GLY A 197 17.39 2.85 -1.36
N ASN A 198 17.23 4.12 -0.96
CA ASN A 198 17.28 4.54 0.43
C ASN A 198 15.88 4.79 1.00
N TRP A 199 15.79 4.78 2.32
CA TRP A 199 14.60 5.16 3.06
C TRP A 199 14.73 6.53 3.72
N LEU A 200 13.58 7.17 3.95
CA LEU A 200 13.45 8.36 4.77
C LEU A 200 12.36 8.11 5.81
N THR A 201 12.70 8.28 7.08
CA THR A 201 11.76 8.10 8.19
C THR A 201 11.37 9.46 8.75
N VAL A 202 10.07 9.72 8.82
CA VAL A 202 9.48 10.90 9.44
C VAL A 202 8.87 10.50 10.78
N TRP A 203 9.59 10.83 11.85
CA TRP A 203 9.24 10.55 13.22
C TRP A 203 8.32 11.62 13.79
N SER A 204 7.33 11.20 14.57
CA SER A 204 6.54 12.08 15.42
C SER A 204 7.41 12.77 16.48
N SER A 205 7.00 13.95 16.92
CA SER A 205 7.62 14.63 18.07
C SER A 205 7.56 13.82 19.37
N THR A 206 6.67 12.84 19.48
CA THR A 206 6.53 11.97 20.66
C THR A 206 7.43 10.74 20.62
N ALA A 207 8.10 10.47 19.49
CA ALA A 207 9.03 9.34 19.37
C ALA A 207 10.32 9.64 20.17
N SER A 208 10.66 8.76 21.09
CA SER A 208 11.84 8.93 21.95
C SER A 208 13.13 8.50 21.23
N ASN A 209 14.25 9.14 21.61
CA ASN A 209 15.60 8.81 21.17
C ASN A 209 15.86 8.87 19.65
N GLN A 210 15.09 9.67 18.91
CA GLN A 210 15.30 9.86 17.47
C GLN A 210 16.18 11.08 17.18
N ILE A 211 17.08 10.92 16.22
CA ILE A 211 17.99 11.99 15.77
C ILE A 211 17.42 12.63 14.51
N HIS A 212 17.31 13.96 14.51
CA HIS A 212 16.95 14.72 13.32
C HIS A 212 18.19 14.90 12.43
N GLU A 213 18.32 14.07 11.40
CA GLU A 213 19.40 14.10 10.42
C GLU A 213 18.85 13.80 9.02
N PRO A 214 18.31 14.81 8.31
CA PRO A 214 17.63 14.59 7.03
C PRO A 214 18.54 13.96 5.96
N SER A 215 19.84 14.25 5.98
CA SER A 215 20.84 13.66 5.08
C SER A 215 21.05 12.16 5.30
N ALA A 216 20.80 11.67 6.50
CA ALA A 216 20.88 10.25 6.86
C ALA A 216 19.53 9.53 6.76
N GLY A 217 18.49 10.20 6.23
CA GLY A 217 17.17 9.60 6.09
C GLY A 217 16.34 9.62 7.38
N SER A 218 16.63 10.51 8.33
CA SER A 218 15.84 10.66 9.57
C SER A 218 15.36 12.09 9.78
N ILE A 219 14.05 12.29 9.86
CA ILE A 219 13.43 13.59 10.12
C ILE A 219 12.53 13.45 11.33
N VAL A 220 12.81 14.21 12.38
CA VAL A 220 11.92 14.34 13.54
C VAL A 220 11.04 15.57 13.37
N MET A 221 9.73 15.39 13.47
CA MET A 221 8.77 16.50 13.54
C MET A 221 9.00 17.32 14.78
N ASN A 222 8.81 18.63 14.68
CA ASN A 222 9.05 19.53 15.80
C ASN A 222 8.01 19.33 16.92
N THR A 223 6.75 19.70 16.66
CA THR A 223 5.67 19.67 17.67
C THR A 223 4.51 18.78 17.28
N GLN A 224 4.49 18.28 16.05
CA GLN A 224 3.40 17.49 15.50
C GLN A 224 3.58 16.00 15.81
N ALA A 225 2.46 15.32 16.05
CA ALA A 225 2.40 13.88 16.13
C ALA A 225 1.46 13.33 15.07
N TRP A 226 1.74 12.11 14.60
CA TRP A 226 0.87 11.42 13.68
C TRP A 226 -0.43 11.04 14.39
N VAL A 227 -1.57 11.35 13.76
CA VAL A 227 -2.88 10.93 14.28
C VAL A 227 -2.99 9.40 14.29
N VAL A 228 -3.66 8.90 15.32
CA VAL A 228 -3.87 7.47 15.57
C VAL A 228 -5.36 7.21 15.75
N GLY A 229 -5.87 6.18 15.08
CA GLY A 229 -7.24 5.69 15.19
C GLY A 229 -7.31 4.20 14.85
N GLU A 230 -8.51 3.67 14.66
CA GLU A 230 -8.78 2.33 14.13
C GLU A 230 -8.61 2.29 12.61
N LEU A 231 -9.14 3.31 11.92
CA LEU A 231 -9.00 3.49 10.48
C LEU A 231 -8.12 4.70 10.17
N MET A 232 -6.99 4.45 9.52
CA MET A 232 -6.01 5.49 9.17
C MET A 232 -5.62 5.39 7.70
N ALA A 233 -5.56 6.53 7.05
CA ALA A 233 -4.98 6.65 5.71
C ALA A 233 -3.79 7.60 5.78
N THR A 234 -2.66 7.21 5.22
CA THR A 234 -1.48 8.06 5.03
C THR A 234 -1.25 8.23 3.55
N ILE A 235 -1.21 9.46 3.07
CA ILE A 235 -1.03 9.80 1.66
C ILE A 235 0.17 10.72 1.49
N LEU A 236 0.90 10.54 0.39
CA LEU A 236 1.94 11.44 -0.07
C LEU A 236 1.36 12.28 -1.21
N LEU A 237 1.35 13.59 -1.03
CA LEU A 237 0.91 14.57 -2.00
C LEU A 237 2.10 15.23 -2.67
N ASN A 238 2.02 15.42 -3.98
CA ASN A 238 2.97 16.25 -4.73
C ASN A 238 2.68 17.76 -4.53
N PRO A 239 3.56 18.66 -4.99
CA PRO A 239 3.36 20.11 -4.88
C PRO A 239 2.07 20.64 -5.55
N GLU A 240 1.54 19.90 -6.52
CA GLU A 240 0.28 20.18 -7.20
C GLU A 240 -0.96 19.69 -6.42
N GLY A 241 -0.77 19.01 -5.27
CA GLY A 241 -1.83 18.47 -4.43
C GLY A 241 -2.41 17.13 -4.90
N GLN A 242 -1.74 16.44 -5.82
CA GLN A 242 -2.14 15.12 -6.31
C GLN A 242 -1.54 14.01 -5.45
N GLU A 243 -2.30 12.94 -5.24
CA GLU A 243 -1.87 11.74 -4.52
C GLU A 243 -0.90 10.92 -5.37
N VAL A 244 0.30 10.67 -4.84
CA VAL A 244 1.35 9.90 -5.52
C VAL A 244 1.70 8.60 -4.81
N ALA A 245 1.37 8.48 -3.52
CA ALA A 245 1.46 7.23 -2.77
C ALA A 245 0.41 7.21 -1.65
N THR A 246 -0.11 6.02 -1.34
CA THR A 246 -1.12 5.80 -0.31
C THR A 246 -0.75 4.60 0.56
N HIS A 247 -1.12 4.67 1.82
CA HIS A 247 -1.01 3.60 2.79
C HIS A 247 -2.19 3.68 3.76
N GLU A 248 -3.12 2.74 3.61
CA GLU A 248 -4.31 2.59 4.44
C GLU A 248 -4.12 1.44 5.43
N LEU A 249 -4.53 1.69 6.67
CA LEU A 249 -4.43 0.76 7.77
C LEU A 249 -5.77 0.70 8.50
N LYS A 250 -6.34 -0.50 8.58
CA LYS A 250 -7.43 -0.83 9.48
C LYS A 250 -6.89 -1.70 10.60
N LYS A 251 -6.92 -1.19 11.84
CA LYS A 251 -6.66 -2.01 13.03
C LYS A 251 -7.76 -3.06 13.13
N GLY A 252 -7.39 -4.33 13.11
CA GLY A 252 -8.36 -5.41 13.30
C GLY A 252 -8.69 -5.56 14.77
N GLN A 253 -9.96 -5.37 15.12
CA GLN A 253 -10.50 -5.77 16.41
C GLN A 253 -11.18 -7.13 16.22
N VAL A 254 -10.55 -8.22 16.66
CA VAL A 254 -11.25 -9.50 16.81
C VAL A 254 -11.89 -9.53 18.18
N SER A 255 -13.16 -9.16 18.26
CA SER A 255 -13.98 -9.28 19.46
C SER A 255 -14.84 -10.54 19.38
N HIS A 256 -14.42 -11.61 20.07
CA HIS A 256 -15.35 -12.70 20.39
C HIS A 256 -16.21 -12.30 21.58
N SER A 257 -17.39 -11.76 21.30
CA SER A 257 -18.44 -11.65 22.31
C SER A 257 -19.05 -13.04 22.54
N ARG A 258 -18.87 -13.60 23.75
CA ARG A 258 -19.60 -14.78 24.20
C ARG A 258 -21.06 -14.40 24.39
N ALA A 259 -21.95 -14.88 23.53
CA ALA A 259 -23.36 -15.01 23.87
C ALA A 259 -23.47 -16.02 25.02
N ASN A 260 -23.85 -15.53 26.20
CA ASN A 260 -24.05 -16.34 27.39
C ASN A 260 -25.42 -17.02 27.26
N GLU A 261 -25.50 -18.16 26.59
CA GLU A 261 -26.69 -19.01 26.66
C GLU A 261 -26.75 -19.63 28.06
N ALA A 262 -27.79 -19.21 28.78
CA ALA A 262 -28.11 -19.64 30.12
C ALA A 262 -28.31 -21.15 30.17
N TYR A 263 -27.63 -21.80 31.13
CA TYR A 263 -27.90 -23.17 31.52
C TYR A 263 -29.37 -23.36 31.86
N GLY A 264 -30.05 -24.23 31.12
CA GLY A 264 -31.34 -24.77 31.46
C GLY A 264 -31.24 -25.60 32.73
N ASP A 265 -32.15 -25.30 33.65
CA ASP A 265 -32.47 -26.02 34.87
C ASP A 265 -32.79 -27.49 34.55
N TYR A 266 -32.15 -28.42 35.24
CA TYR A 266 -32.66 -29.79 35.33
C TYR A 266 -33.24 -29.95 36.73
N GLU A 267 -34.58 -29.87 36.79
CA GLU A 267 -35.38 -30.39 37.89
C GLU A 267 -35.02 -31.86 38.14
N THR A 268 -34.84 -32.22 39.41
CA THR A 268 -34.80 -33.60 39.87
C THR A 268 -36.02 -33.84 40.75
N GLU A 269 -36.88 -34.76 40.31
CA GLU A 269 -37.87 -35.46 41.15
C GLU A 269 -37.19 -36.43 42.13
#